data_AF-A0A0F8F3D7-F1
#
_entry.id   AF-A0A0F8F3D7-F1
#
_cell.length_a   1.000
_cell.length_b   1.000
_cell.length_c   1.000
_cell.angle_alpha   90.00
_cell.angle_beta   90.00
_cell.angle_gamma   90.00
#
_symmetry.space_group_name_H-M   'P 1'
#
loop_
_entity.id
_entity.type
_entity.pdbx_description
1 polymer ?
#
loop_
_entity_poly.entity_id
_entity_poly.type
_entity_poly.pdbx_seq_one_letter_code
_entity_poly.pdbx_strand_id
1 'polypeptide(L)'
;MRSFRRRLMLGISLLVLIFMLLFMVVPYLIAGPPTPLFSIRNHDVGVHELRVEVYDSKNSSMLDETYKLSAGEEVYHPKPFRFRVPGFEIVDYTFKFTLDNMSTEIYSTNVQPWNTVEVELYADYAEGRPLSIGEITV
;
A
#
# COMPACT_ATOMS: atom_id res chain seq x y z
N MET A 1 28.69 24.98 -30.76
CA MET A 1 28.33 24.61 -29.37
C MET A 1 26.86 24.87 -28.99
N ARG A 2 26.25 26.01 -29.34
CA ARG A 2 24.85 26.35 -28.97
C ARG A 2 23.77 25.43 -29.60
N SER A 3 23.95 25.02 -30.85
CA SER A 3 23.06 24.08 -31.56
C SER A 3 23.11 22.65 -31.00
N PHE A 4 24.30 22.19 -30.59
CA PHE A 4 24.50 20.88 -29.96
C PHE A 4 23.79 20.80 -28.61
N ARG A 5 23.97 21.81 -27.75
CA ARG A 5 23.25 21.90 -26.45
C ARG A 5 21.73 21.90 -26.65
N ARG A 6 21.21 22.61 -27.65
CA ARG A 6 19.76 22.61 -27.95
C ARG A 6 19.25 21.25 -28.40
N ARG A 7 19.97 20.54 -29.28
CA ARG A 7 19.60 19.19 -29.72
C ARG A 7 19.67 18.19 -28.56
N LEU A 8 20.68 18.31 -27.70
CA LEU A 8 20.81 17.49 -26.50
C LEU A 8 19.63 17.72 -25.54
N MET A 9 19.28 18.98 -25.26
CA MET A 9 18.12 19.32 -24.41
C MET A 9 16.82 18.76 -24.97
N LEU A 10 16.58 18.88 -26.28
CA LEU A 10 15.40 18.29 -26.93
C LEU A 10 15.38 16.75 -26.80
N GLY A 11 16.53 16.10 -26.97
CA GLY A 11 16.64 14.65 -26.77
C GLY A 11 16.32 14.23 -25.33
N ILE A 12 16.85 14.94 -24.33
CA ILE A 12 16.55 14.68 -22.91
C ILE A 12 15.07 14.91 -22.62
N SER A 13 14.48 16.01 -23.09
CA SER A 13 13.06 16.29 -22.92
C SER A 13 12.17 15.21 -23.53
N LEU A 14 12.50 14.74 -24.74
CA LEU A 14 11.77 13.65 -25.38
C LEU A 14 11.88 12.35 -24.59
N LEU A 15 13.07 12.04 -24.07
CA LEU A 15 13.30 10.85 -23.26
C LEU A 15 12.50 10.88 -21.94
N VAL A 16 12.47 12.02 -21.25
CA VAL A 16 11.64 12.22 -20.05
C VAL A 16 10.16 12.05 -20.37
N LEU A 17 9.70 12.59 -21.51
CA LEU A 17 8.31 12.47 -21.94
C LEU A 17 7.92 11.00 -22.20
N ILE A 18 8.78 10.25 -22.92
CA ILE A 18 8.57 8.82 -23.18
C ILE A 18 8.53 8.04 -21.86
N PHE A 19 9.45 8.34 -20.93
CA PHE A 19 9.47 7.70 -19.62
C PHE A 19 8.16 7.94 -18.85
N MET A 20 7.70 9.20 -18.76
CA MET A 20 6.44 9.53 -18.10
C MET A 20 5.25 8.84 -18.77
N LEU A 21 5.23 8.77 -20.10
CA LEU A 21 4.18 8.09 -20.84
C LEU A 21 4.12 6.60 -20.48
N LEU A 22 5.26 5.91 -20.50
CA LEU A 22 5.34 4.46 -20.29
C LEU A 22 5.12 4.03 -18.84
N PHE A 23 5.63 4.79 -17.86
CA PHE A 23 5.64 4.37 -16.45
C PHE A 23 4.58 5.06 -15.58
N MET A 24 3.97 6.16 -16.05
CA MET A 24 2.90 6.83 -15.30
C MET A 24 1.58 6.78 -16.07
N VAL A 25 1.56 7.27 -17.31
CA VAL A 25 0.30 7.47 -18.05
C VAL A 25 -0.32 6.16 -18.50
N VAL A 26 0.44 5.31 -19.20
CA VAL A 26 -0.08 4.03 -19.73
C VAL A 26 -0.57 3.11 -18.60
N PRO A 27 0.18 2.87 -17.50
CA PRO A 27 -0.30 2.03 -16.42
C PRO A 27 -1.55 2.59 -15.74
N TYR A 28 -1.61 3.91 -15.54
CA TYR A 28 -2.79 4.57 -14.98
C TYR A 28 -4.04 4.39 -15.87
N LEU A 29 -3.90 4.40 -17.20
CA LEU A 29 -5.03 4.18 -18.11
C LEU A 29 -5.51 2.72 -18.12
N ILE A 30 -4.64 1.76 -17.81
CA ILE A 30 -4.97 0.32 -17.81
C ILE A 30 -5.56 -0.11 -16.46
N ALA A 31 -4.85 0.17 -15.36
CA ALA A 31 -5.18 -0.32 -14.02
C ALA A 31 -5.82 0.76 -13.11
N GLY A 32 -5.91 2.01 -13.57
CA GLY A 32 -6.41 3.13 -12.77
C GLY A 32 -5.37 3.70 -11.81
N PRO A 33 -5.80 4.54 -10.84
CA PRO A 33 -4.90 5.04 -9.81
C PRO A 33 -4.31 3.91 -8.96
N PRO A 34 -3.08 4.07 -8.44
CA PRO A 34 -2.51 3.16 -7.44
C PRO A 34 -3.47 2.99 -6.25
N THR A 35 -3.59 1.77 -5.76
CA THR A 35 -4.47 1.43 -4.63
C THR A 35 -3.81 1.81 -3.29
N PRO A 36 -4.58 1.85 -2.18
CA PRO A 36 -4.03 2.11 -0.84
C PRO A 36 -2.98 1.07 -0.42
N LEU A 37 -2.14 1.41 0.55
CA LEU A 37 -1.14 0.47 1.09
C LEU A 37 -1.85 -0.67 1.80
N PHE A 38 -2.79 -0.30 2.67
CA PHE A 38 -3.73 -1.21 3.30
C PHE A 38 -5.09 -0.53 3.47
N SER A 39 -6.12 -1.36 3.57
CA SER A 39 -7.48 -0.99 3.99
C SER A 39 -7.83 -1.77 5.24
N ILE A 40 -8.57 -1.13 6.14
CA ILE A 40 -9.07 -1.76 7.36
C ILE A 40 -10.57 -1.55 7.40
N ARG A 41 -11.32 -2.62 7.66
CA ARG A 41 -12.77 -2.54 7.79
C ARG A 41 -13.27 -3.31 9.00
N ASN A 42 -14.06 -2.66 9.84
CA ASN A 42 -14.70 -3.31 10.97
C ASN A 42 -16.11 -3.79 10.60
N HIS A 43 -16.31 -5.10 10.48
CA HIS A 43 -17.63 -5.71 10.28
C HIS A 43 -18.31 -6.09 11.61
N ASP A 44 -17.61 -6.00 12.74
CA ASP A 44 -18.19 -6.21 14.07
C ASP A 44 -19.07 -5.01 14.50
N VAL A 45 -19.98 -5.26 15.43
CA VAL A 45 -20.78 -4.26 16.15
C VAL A 45 -19.99 -3.54 17.24
N GLY A 46 -18.83 -4.08 17.62
CA GLY A 46 -17.91 -3.52 18.62
C GLY A 46 -17.10 -2.33 18.13
N VAL A 47 -16.52 -1.58 19.07
CA VAL A 47 -15.45 -0.61 18.80
C VAL A 47 -14.13 -1.29 19.13
N HIS A 48 -13.21 -1.30 18.17
CA HIS A 48 -11.91 -1.96 18.32
C HIS A 48 -10.75 -0.99 18.12
N GLU A 49 -9.63 -1.28 18.75
CA GLU A 49 -8.36 -0.61 18.52
C GLU A 49 -7.44 -1.54 17.73
N LEU A 50 -7.11 -1.16 16.50
CA LEU A 50 -6.17 -1.89 15.65
C LEU A 50 -4.88 -1.09 15.50
N ARG A 51 -3.79 -1.60 16.06
CA ARG A 51 -2.45 -1.08 15.81
C ARG A 51 -1.84 -1.73 14.59
N VAL A 52 -1.32 -0.92 13.68
CA VAL A 52 -0.68 -1.34 12.43
C VAL A 52 0.77 -0.90 12.45
N GLU A 53 1.65 -1.88 12.42
CA GLU A 53 3.09 -1.68 12.29
C GLU A 53 3.53 -2.21 10.92
N VAL A 54 4.27 -1.40 10.16
CA VAL A 54 4.81 -1.80 8.85
C VAL A 54 6.32 -1.71 8.88
N TYR A 55 6.98 -2.80 8.53
CA TYR A 55 8.43 -2.92 8.51
C TYR A 55 8.93 -3.18 7.10
N ASP A 56 10.05 -2.55 6.74
CA ASP A 56 10.77 -2.89 5.52
C ASP A 56 11.53 -4.22 5.64
N SER A 57 12.11 -4.69 4.54
CA SER A 57 12.91 -5.93 4.50
C SER A 57 14.15 -5.94 5.40
N LYS A 58 14.58 -4.77 5.90
CA LYS A 58 15.68 -4.62 6.88
C LYS A 58 15.15 -4.50 8.31
N ASN A 59 13.85 -4.75 8.51
CA ASN A 59 13.15 -4.63 9.78
C ASN A 59 13.14 -3.19 10.33
N SER A 60 13.26 -2.19 9.47
CA SER A 60 13.09 -0.78 9.82
C SER A 60 11.61 -0.43 9.84
N SER A 61 11.14 0.20 10.93
CA SER A 61 9.76 0.66 11.04
C SER A 61 9.51 1.82 10.07
N MET A 62 8.51 1.64 9.20
CA MET A 62 8.03 2.62 8.23
C MET A 62 6.71 3.26 8.66
N LEU A 63 5.91 2.53 9.44
CA LEU A 63 4.64 2.96 10.00
C LEU A 63 4.44 2.29 11.36
N ASP A 64 3.87 3.04 12.29
CA ASP A 64 3.38 2.58 13.59
C ASP A 64 2.23 3.50 14.00
N GLU A 65 1.00 3.08 13.68
CA GLU A 65 -0.21 3.86 13.96
C GLU A 65 -1.28 2.99 14.60
N THR A 66 -2.09 3.59 15.46
CA THR A 66 -3.25 2.92 16.09
C THR A 66 -4.53 3.56 15.58
N TYR A 67 -5.42 2.73 15.03
CA TYR A 67 -6.73 3.12 14.54
C TYR A 67 -7.81 2.65 15.51
N LYS A 68 -8.73 3.55 15.86
CA LYS A 68 -9.93 3.22 16.61
C LYS A 68 -11.09 3.13 15.64
N LEU A 69 -11.66 1.94 15.51
CA LEU A 69 -12.64 1.61 14.47
C LEU A 69 -13.99 1.34 15.11
N SER A 70 -14.98 2.15 14.74
CA SER A 70 -16.38 1.94 15.09
C SER A 70 -17.01 0.86 14.22
N ALA A 71 -18.18 0.37 14.60
CA ALA A 71 -18.92 -0.62 13.82
C ALA A 71 -19.17 -0.13 12.38
N GLY A 72 -18.77 -0.92 11.38
CA GLY A 72 -18.89 -0.58 9.96
C GLY A 72 -17.88 0.45 9.45
N GLU A 73 -16.98 0.94 10.29
CA GLU A 73 -15.98 1.94 9.89
C GLU A 73 -14.91 1.32 8.98
N GLU A 74 -14.48 2.11 7.99
CA GLU A 74 -13.46 1.72 7.03
C GLU A 74 -12.39 2.81 6.95
N VAL A 75 -11.13 2.41 7.00
CA VAL A 75 -9.96 3.28 6.97
C VAL A 75 -9.02 2.84 5.86
N TYR A 76 -8.51 3.82 5.12
CA TYR A 76 -7.54 3.59 4.05
C TYR A 76 -6.25 4.34 4.36
N HIS A 77 -5.13 3.64 4.31
CA HIS A 77 -3.83 4.28 4.43
C HIS A 77 -3.16 4.40 3.05
N PRO A 78 -2.82 5.61 2.59
CA PRO A 78 -2.29 5.80 1.24
C PRO A 78 -0.88 5.22 1.07
N LYS A 79 -0.55 4.75 -0.14
CA LYS A 79 0.83 4.34 -0.48
C LYS A 79 1.78 5.54 -0.52
N PRO A 80 2.99 5.42 0.06
CA PRO A 80 4.09 6.33 -0.23
C PRO A 80 4.41 6.40 -1.73
N PHE A 81 4.91 7.56 -2.20
CA PHE A 81 5.14 7.83 -3.63
C PHE A 81 6.00 6.76 -4.33
N ARG A 82 7.01 6.22 -3.64
CA ARG A 82 7.93 5.20 -4.17
C ARG A 82 7.25 3.91 -4.64
N PHE A 83 6.07 3.59 -4.09
CA PHE A 83 5.30 2.41 -4.49
C PHE A 83 4.23 2.72 -5.54
N ARG A 84 4.07 3.99 -5.94
CA ARG A 84 3.06 4.38 -6.94
C ARG A 84 3.57 4.23 -8.38
N VAL A 85 4.89 4.05 -8.55
CA VAL A 85 5.54 3.94 -9.85
C VAL A 85 5.96 2.47 -10.08
N PRO A 86 5.50 1.82 -11.16
CA PRO A 86 5.86 0.43 -11.45
C PRO A 86 7.36 0.24 -11.58
N GLY A 87 7.89 -0.82 -10.96
CA GLY A 87 9.29 -1.20 -11.06
C GLY A 87 10.29 -0.27 -10.34
N PHE A 88 9.83 0.77 -9.66
CA PHE A 88 10.70 1.67 -8.89
C PHE A 88 11.16 1.03 -7.58
N GLU A 89 10.25 0.37 -6.87
CA GLU A 89 10.55 -0.39 -5.66
C GLU A 89 9.65 -1.64 -5.62
N ILE A 90 10.28 -2.81 -5.64
CA ILE A 90 9.63 -4.13 -5.51
C ILE A 90 10.37 -4.81 -4.36
N VAL A 91 9.91 -4.56 -3.13
CA VAL A 91 10.55 -5.06 -1.90
C VAL A 91 9.48 -5.64 -1.00
N ASP A 92 9.84 -6.69 -0.27
CA ASP A 92 8.95 -7.33 0.69
C ASP A 92 8.84 -6.46 1.94
N TYR A 93 7.60 -6.26 2.37
CA TYR A 93 7.26 -5.57 3.61
C TYR A 93 6.50 -6.52 4.52
N THR A 94 6.69 -6.32 5.81
CA THR A 94 6.00 -7.07 6.85
C THR A 94 5.03 -6.15 7.56
N PHE A 95 3.76 -6.50 7.50
CA PHE A 95 2.67 -5.88 8.21
C PHE A 95 2.41 -6.67 9.48
N LYS A 96 2.27 -5.96 10.59
CA LYS A 96 1.90 -6.53 11.88
C LYS A 96 0.68 -5.79 12.39
N PHE A 97 -0.38 -6.54 12.61
CA PHE A 97 -1.67 -6.06 13.04
C PHE A 97 -1.92 -6.54 14.45
N THR A 98 -2.08 -5.63 15.40
CA THR A 98 -2.36 -5.94 16.81
C THR A 98 -3.73 -5.40 17.17
N LEU A 99 -4.69 -6.30 17.41
CA LEU A 99 -6.07 -5.96 17.77
C LEU A 99 -6.24 -5.96 19.29
N ASP A 100 -6.78 -4.85 19.82
CA ASP A 100 -7.12 -4.63 21.23
C ASP A 100 -5.96 -4.98 22.20
N ASN A 101 -4.71 -4.86 21.75
CA ASN A 101 -3.51 -5.31 22.46
C ASN A 101 -3.49 -6.80 22.88
N MET A 102 -4.35 -7.64 22.29
CA MET A 102 -4.49 -9.04 22.67
C MET A 102 -4.02 -9.99 21.56
N SER A 103 -4.55 -9.85 20.35
CA SER A 103 -4.20 -10.70 19.22
C SER A 103 -3.26 -9.97 18.29
N THR A 104 -2.28 -10.69 17.74
CA THR A 104 -1.34 -10.13 16.77
C THR A 104 -1.18 -11.08 15.61
N GLU A 105 -1.36 -10.55 14.41
CA GLU A 105 -1.17 -11.27 13.17
C GLU A 105 -0.13 -10.56 12.30
N ILE A 106 0.64 -11.37 11.57
CA ILE A 106 1.73 -10.89 10.74
C ILE A 106 1.48 -11.35 9.31
N TYR A 107 1.58 -10.42 8.38
CA TYR A 107 1.41 -10.66 6.96
C TYR A 107 2.56 -10.03 6.19
N SER A 108 3.23 -10.83 5.36
CA SER A 108 4.32 -10.34 4.51
C SER A 108 3.92 -10.44 3.06
N THR A 109 4.08 -9.33 2.33
CA THR A 109 3.85 -9.29 0.89
C THR A 109 4.79 -8.28 0.24
N ASN A 110 4.89 -8.38 -1.08
CA ASN A 110 5.59 -7.42 -1.89
C ASN A 110 4.70 -6.20 -2.16
N VAL A 111 5.14 -4.99 -1.81
CA VAL A 111 4.30 -3.80 -2.03
C VAL A 111 4.46 -3.29 -3.46
N GLN A 112 3.36 -3.26 -4.20
CA GLN A 112 3.27 -2.80 -5.60
C GLN A 112 2.26 -1.65 -5.73
N PRO A 113 2.17 -0.96 -6.90
CA PRO A 113 1.25 0.16 -7.06
C PRO A 113 -0.23 -0.22 -6.98
N TRP A 114 -0.63 -1.40 -7.44
CA TRP A 114 -2.03 -1.83 -7.54
C TRP A 114 -2.35 -3.06 -6.69
N ASN A 115 -1.65 -3.23 -5.57
CA ASN A 115 -2.03 -4.20 -4.56
C ASN A 115 -2.39 -3.54 -3.23
N THR A 116 -3.28 -4.12 -2.46
CA THR A 116 -3.68 -3.59 -1.15
C THR A 116 -3.78 -4.73 -0.18
N VAL A 117 -3.15 -4.57 0.99
CA VAL A 117 -3.37 -5.48 2.11
C VAL A 117 -4.71 -5.13 2.73
N GLU A 118 -5.67 -6.04 2.65
CA GLU A 118 -7.00 -5.86 3.20
C GLU A 118 -7.08 -6.54 4.56
N VAL A 119 -7.56 -5.79 5.56
CA VAL A 119 -7.78 -6.29 6.91
C VAL A 119 -9.23 -6.10 7.28
N GLU A 120 -9.92 -7.20 7.49
CA GLU A 120 -11.31 -7.21 7.91
C GLU A 120 -11.41 -7.75 9.34
N LEU A 121 -12.13 -7.02 10.20
CA LEU A 121 -12.43 -7.43 11.56
C LEU A 121 -13.84 -8.01 11.62
N TYR A 122 -13.98 -9.19 12.19
CA TYR A 122 -15.25 -9.88 12.37
C TYR A 122 -15.41 -10.35 13.81
N ALA A 123 -16.66 -10.35 14.31
CA ALA A 123 -16.97 -10.79 15.66
C ALA A 123 -16.50 -12.24 15.95
N ASP A 124 -16.70 -13.15 14.98
CA ASP A 124 -16.42 -14.58 15.10
C ASP A 124 -15.85 -15.16 13.80
N TYR A 125 -14.73 -14.63 13.29
CA TYR A 125 -14.03 -15.27 12.18
C TYR A 125 -13.26 -16.52 12.66
N ALA A 126 -13.14 -17.49 11.75
CA ALA A 126 -12.82 -18.90 12.00
C ALA A 126 -11.89 -19.15 13.21
N GLU A 127 -12.34 -20.04 14.12
CA GLU A 127 -11.55 -20.55 15.25
C GLU A 127 -11.07 -19.48 16.25
N GLY A 128 -11.84 -18.41 16.45
CA GLY A 128 -11.52 -17.37 17.43
C GLY A 128 -10.40 -16.43 16.98
N ARG A 129 -10.20 -16.31 15.66
CA ARG A 129 -9.31 -15.31 15.05
C ARG A 129 -10.17 -14.18 14.47
N PRO A 130 -10.27 -13.03 15.14
CA PRO A 130 -11.16 -11.94 14.72
C PRO A 130 -10.64 -11.17 13.49
N LEU A 131 -9.43 -11.46 13.01
CA LEU A 131 -8.81 -10.79 11.87
C LEU A 131 -8.81 -11.71 10.64
N SER A 132 -9.27 -11.17 9.52
CA SER A 132 -9.06 -11.73 8.18
C SER A 132 -8.11 -10.81 7.43
N ILE A 133 -6.95 -11.32 7.04
CA ILE A 133 -5.93 -10.57 6.30
C ILE A 133 -5.77 -11.19 4.92
N GLY A 134 -5.90 -10.34 3.89
CA GLY A 134 -5.75 -10.73 2.50
C GLY A 134 -4.97 -9.70 1.69
N GLU A 135 -4.81 -10.00 0.40
CA GLU A 135 -4.27 -9.08 -0.58
C GLU A 135 -5.20 -9.04 -1.79
N ILE A 136 -5.61 -7.83 -2.18
CA ILE A 136 -6.31 -7.59 -3.44
C ILE A 136 -5.33 -7.00 -4.44
N THR A 137 -5.33 -7.52 -5.66
CA THR A 137 -4.60 -6.99 -6.81
C THR A 137 -5.57 -6.60 -7.92
N VAL A 138 -5.29 -5.49 -8.61
CA VAL A 138 -6.08 -4.98 -9.77
C VAL A 138 -5.42 -5.36 -11.09
#